data_AF-A0A4U1I3T2-F1
#
_entry.id   AF-A0A4U1I3T2-F1
#
_cell.length_a   1.000
_cell.length_b   1.000
_cell.length_c   1.000
_cell.angle_alpha   90.00
_cell.angle_beta   90.00
_cell.angle_gamma   90.00
#
_symmetry.space_group_name_H-M   'P 1'
#
loop_
_entity.id
_entity.type
_entity.pdbx_description
1 polymer ?
#
loop_
_entity_poly.entity_id
_entity_poly.type
_entity_poly.pdbx_seq_one_letter_code
_entity_poly.pdbx_strand_id
1 'polypeptide(L)'
;MVDRILCEQIPETSIPYNVRQALAQINEEIWNVSIQAVVDLRSHLLLAQKYRCAYCQVTIAGDQGGLRELDHVLPKEMSGYCDSRKSVSCVFKNRRHTVGYWDFAYEWRNLVVTCKQCNTNKGSFDPLLIRPFWSSTYPANKDEFLWVHPYFHKYSDHVRITRKWLYEARSFEGKALIKVCKLDNSEVLARRKLIGAYAEQTKTMLAFLNLVSARHTELSPGDCARVLMEKHGLQEDMATKLIDVWFAHGAEISSESFARALALTQQVEASASGAVVNGTSGLARPLADLVPHSGLPVLSHSVSPPALPAPPKSV
;
A
#
# COMPACT_ATOMS: atom_id res chain seq x y z
N MET A 1 -21.25 -5.78 0.11
CA MET A 1 -19.86 -5.69 -0.41
C MET A 1 -19.27 -4.43 0.15
N VAL A 2 -18.27 -4.52 1.03
CA VAL A 2 -17.61 -3.32 1.56
C VAL A 2 -16.48 -2.98 0.59
N ASP A 3 -16.63 -1.87 -0.14
CA ASP A 3 -15.56 -1.35 -0.99
C ASP A 3 -14.35 -0.99 -0.14
N ARG A 4 -13.14 -1.19 -0.67
CA ARG A 4 -11.92 -0.80 0.03
C ARG A 4 -11.94 0.72 0.20
N ILE A 5 -11.73 1.18 1.43
CA ILE A 5 -11.49 2.60 1.67
C ILE A 5 -10.19 2.97 0.97
N LEU A 6 -10.24 3.88 0.00
CA LEU A 6 -9.07 4.47 -0.63
C LEU A 6 -8.98 5.96 -0.24
N CYS A 7 -7.76 6.48 -0.23
CA CYS A 7 -7.54 7.92 -0.37
C CYS A 7 -7.65 8.24 -1.87
N GLU A 8 -8.84 8.69 -2.27
CA GLU A 8 -9.12 9.04 -3.67
C GLU A 8 -8.31 10.25 -4.11
N GLN A 9 -8.20 11.27 -3.27
CA GLN A 9 -7.44 12.49 -3.52
C GLN A 9 -7.24 13.18 -2.17
N ILE A 10 -6.14 13.90 -2.00
CA ILE A 10 -5.94 14.78 -0.84
C ILE A 10 -6.63 16.12 -1.14
N PRO A 11 -7.72 16.48 -0.43
CA PRO A 11 -8.39 17.75 -0.66
C PRO A 11 -7.46 18.91 -0.26
N GLU A 12 -7.45 19.98 -1.06
CA GLU A 12 -6.66 21.17 -0.71
C GLU A 12 -7.08 21.75 0.65
N THR A 13 -8.35 21.65 1.02
CA THR A 13 -8.88 22.13 2.31
C THR A 13 -8.41 21.32 3.51
N SER A 14 -7.81 20.14 3.31
CA SER A 14 -7.40 19.26 4.41
C SER A 14 -6.15 19.73 5.15
N ILE A 15 -5.35 20.62 4.55
CA ILE A 15 -4.21 21.24 5.21
C ILE A 15 -4.63 22.63 5.69
N PRO A 16 -4.63 22.94 7.00
CA PRO A 16 -5.03 24.25 7.49
C PRO A 16 -4.18 25.40 6.95
N TYR A 17 -4.78 26.57 6.78
CA TYR A 17 -4.10 27.75 6.23
C TYR A 17 -2.87 28.18 7.05
N ASN A 18 -2.97 28.15 8.38
CA ASN A 18 -1.87 28.47 9.29
C ASN A 18 -0.68 27.52 9.11
N VAL A 19 -0.92 26.23 8.85
CA VAL A 19 0.16 25.26 8.57
C VAL A 19 0.83 25.58 7.23
N ARG A 20 0.04 25.91 6.19
CA ARG A 20 0.60 26.30 4.88
C ARG A 20 1.44 27.57 4.97
N GLN A 21 0.97 28.58 5.72
CA GLN A 21 1.72 29.82 5.93
C GLN A 21 3.02 29.56 6.70
N ALA A 22 2.97 28.76 7.76
CA ALA A 22 4.15 28.42 8.55
C ALA A 22 5.21 27.71 7.70
N LEU A 23 4.80 26.79 6.82
CA LEU A 23 5.71 26.13 5.87
C LEU A 23 6.34 27.12 4.87
N ALA A 24 5.54 28.04 4.33
CA ALA A 24 6.00 29.05 3.37
C ALA A 24 6.98 30.08 3.97
N GLN A 25 7.03 30.19 5.30
CA GLN A 25 7.95 31.08 6.02
C GLN A 25 9.27 30.40 6.42
N ILE A 26 9.43 29.10 6.11
CA ILE A 26 10.66 28.38 6.41
C ILE A 26 11.77 28.88 5.49
N ASN A 27 12.75 29.55 6.07
CA ASN A 27 13.94 30.05 5.38
C ASN A 27 15.15 29.10 5.54
N GLU A 28 14.93 27.85 5.95
CA GLU A 28 15.99 26.85 6.05
C GLU A 28 16.37 26.32 4.66
N GLU A 29 17.66 26.38 4.33
CA GLU A 29 18.20 25.82 3.08
C GLU A 29 18.22 24.29 3.08
N ILE A 30 18.07 23.68 4.26
CA ILE A 30 18.15 22.23 4.46
C ILE A 30 16.79 21.74 4.97
N TRP A 31 16.30 20.66 4.36
CA TRP A 31 15.10 19.95 4.83
C TRP A 31 15.26 19.42 6.25
N ASN A 32 14.32 19.76 7.11
CA ASN A 32 14.31 19.35 8.51
C ASN A 32 12.92 18.88 8.92
N VAL A 33 12.82 17.59 9.24
CA VAL A 33 11.56 16.93 9.62
C VAL A 33 11.07 17.29 11.02
N SER A 34 11.92 17.93 11.83
CA SER A 34 11.63 18.30 13.23
C SER A 34 11.04 19.70 13.37
N ILE A 35 10.99 20.49 12.28
CA ILE A 35 10.31 21.79 12.29
C ILE A 35 8.83 21.56 12.61
N GLN A 36 8.28 22.35 13.54
CA GLN A 36 6.90 22.17 14.02
C GLN A 36 5.87 22.18 12.88
N ALA A 37 6.01 23.09 11.91
CA ALA A 37 5.12 23.16 10.75
C ALA A 37 5.13 21.86 9.91
N VAL A 38 6.27 21.15 9.84
CA VAL A 38 6.40 19.86 9.13
C VAL A 38 5.76 18.72 9.95
N VAL A 39 5.90 18.76 11.26
CA VAL A 39 5.24 17.81 12.19
C VAL A 39 3.72 17.97 12.11
N ASP A 40 3.23 19.19 12.13
CA ASP A 40 1.81 19.51 12.00
C ASP A 40 1.27 19.05 10.64
N LEU A 41 2.00 19.36 9.56
CA LEU A 41 1.67 18.91 8.21
C LEU A 41 1.55 17.38 8.15
N ARG A 42 2.50 16.63 8.73
CA ARG A 42 2.45 15.16 8.74
C ARG A 42 1.17 14.64 9.41
N SER A 43 0.79 15.25 10.53
CA SER A 43 -0.43 14.87 11.27
C SER A 43 -1.69 15.09 10.43
N HIS A 44 -1.78 16.24 9.75
CA HIS A 44 -2.88 16.53 8.83
C HIS A 44 -2.89 15.62 7.60
N LEU A 45 -1.72 15.32 7.03
CA LEU A 45 -1.60 14.39 5.90
C LEU A 45 -2.03 12.98 6.25
N LEU A 46 -1.70 12.47 7.43
CA LEU A 46 -2.16 11.15 7.89
C LEU A 46 -3.69 11.06 7.89
N LEU A 47 -4.37 12.08 8.42
CA LEU A 47 -5.83 12.16 8.41
C LEU A 47 -6.39 12.29 6.99
N ALA A 48 -5.85 13.22 6.19
CA ALA A 48 -6.31 13.49 4.83
C ALA A 48 -6.12 12.28 3.91
N GLN A 49 -5.04 11.52 4.12
CA GLN A 49 -4.76 10.28 3.41
C GLN A 49 -5.46 9.05 4.01
N LYS A 50 -6.35 9.24 4.99
CA LYS A 50 -7.07 8.16 5.69
C LYS A 50 -6.13 7.08 6.23
N TYR A 51 -4.98 7.51 6.74
CA TYR A 51 -3.92 6.64 7.21
C TYR A 51 -3.48 5.63 6.14
N ARG A 52 -3.24 6.09 4.91
CA ARG A 52 -2.77 5.24 3.81
C ARG A 52 -1.58 5.86 3.10
N CYS A 53 -0.71 5.01 2.56
CA CYS A 53 0.34 5.45 1.67
C CYS A 53 -0.27 6.09 0.42
N ALA A 54 0.16 7.30 0.07
CA ALA A 54 -0.35 8.03 -1.08
C ALA A 54 -0.26 7.25 -2.41
N TYR A 55 0.74 6.36 -2.56
CA TYR A 55 0.99 5.62 -3.79
C TYR A 55 0.38 4.23 -3.81
N CYS A 56 0.62 3.42 -2.77
CA CYS A 56 0.13 2.04 -2.75
C CYS A 56 -1.16 1.84 -1.98
N GLN A 57 -1.68 2.86 -1.29
CA GLN A 57 -2.93 2.79 -0.52
C GLN A 57 -2.92 1.76 0.63
N VAL A 58 -1.78 1.13 0.93
CA VAL A 58 -1.60 0.28 2.12
C VAL A 58 -1.75 1.14 3.38
N THR A 59 -2.40 0.58 4.38
CA THR A 59 -2.69 1.25 5.65
C THR A 59 -1.40 1.58 6.42
N ILE A 60 -1.44 2.73 7.10
CA ILE A 60 -0.38 3.34 7.90
C ILE A 60 -0.94 3.44 9.34
N ALA A 61 -0.76 2.38 10.13
CA ALA A 61 -1.26 2.25 11.50
C ALA A 61 -0.74 3.26 12.58
N GLY A 62 -0.09 4.39 12.23
CA GLY A 62 0.52 5.36 13.20
C GLY A 62 1.87 6.00 12.82
N ASP A 63 2.35 7.01 13.56
CA ASP A 63 3.64 7.68 13.28
C ASP A 63 4.83 6.97 13.94
N GLN A 64 5.01 5.66 13.67
CA GLN A 64 6.16 4.91 14.21
C GLN A 64 7.39 5.16 13.31
N GLY A 65 8.31 5.97 13.86
CA GLY A 65 9.54 6.42 13.22
C GLY A 65 10.31 5.32 12.51
N GLY A 66 10.67 5.57 11.25
CA GLY A 66 11.55 4.71 10.43
C GLY A 66 10.85 3.75 9.46
N LEU A 67 9.52 3.60 9.54
CA LEU A 67 8.72 2.77 8.61
C LEU A 67 7.89 3.57 7.59
N ARG A 68 7.66 4.86 7.87
CA ARG A 68 6.91 5.81 7.02
C ARG A 68 7.67 7.11 6.93
N GLU A 69 7.60 7.74 5.76
CA GLU A 69 8.39 8.90 5.43
C GLU A 69 7.49 9.93 4.74
N LEU A 70 7.70 11.21 5.06
CA LEU A 70 7.27 12.28 4.17
C LEU A 70 8.10 12.15 2.90
N ASP A 71 7.43 11.94 1.78
CA ASP A 71 8.04 11.92 0.47
C ASP A 71 7.79 13.25 -0.24
N HIS A 72 8.81 13.70 -0.97
CA HIS A 72 8.72 14.82 -1.88
C HIS A 72 8.28 14.31 -3.25
N VAL A 73 7.08 14.64 -3.71
CA VAL A 73 6.56 14.22 -5.03
C VAL A 73 7.54 14.61 -6.14
N LEU A 74 7.94 15.88 -6.21
CA LEU A 74 9.06 16.37 -6.98
C LEU A 74 10.35 16.18 -6.17
N PRO A 75 11.42 15.61 -6.77
CA PRO A 75 12.66 15.35 -6.06
C PRO A 75 13.26 16.64 -5.51
N LYS A 76 13.53 16.69 -4.22
CA LYS A 76 14.09 17.87 -3.53
C LYS A 76 15.50 18.22 -4.01
N GLU A 77 16.37 17.23 -4.10
CA GLU A 77 17.81 17.40 -4.36
C GLU A 77 18.24 16.76 -5.68
N MET A 78 19.43 17.16 -6.14
CA MET A 78 20.10 16.54 -7.26
C MET A 78 20.35 15.06 -6.97
N SER A 79 20.04 14.21 -7.94
CA SER A 79 20.37 12.79 -7.84
C SER A 79 21.88 12.58 -7.83
N GLY A 80 22.39 11.71 -6.95
CA GLY A 80 23.83 11.43 -6.82
C GLY A 80 24.50 10.85 -8.08
N TYR A 81 23.72 10.47 -9.10
CA TYR A 81 24.19 9.99 -10.40
C TYR A 81 23.63 10.82 -11.57
N CYS A 82 23.24 12.08 -11.32
CA CYS A 82 22.69 12.95 -12.35
C CYS A 82 23.69 13.20 -13.50
N ASP A 83 23.30 12.91 -14.74
CA ASP A 83 23.99 13.37 -15.95
C ASP A 83 23.31 14.66 -16.40
N SER A 84 24.06 15.76 -16.45
CA SER A 84 23.52 17.08 -16.79
C SER A 84 22.84 17.13 -18.16
N ARG A 85 23.23 16.28 -19.10
CA ARG A 85 22.58 16.21 -20.43
C ARG A 85 21.22 15.53 -20.39
N LYS A 86 20.94 14.79 -19.31
CA LYS A 86 19.68 14.05 -19.08
C LYS A 86 18.78 14.76 -18.07
N SER A 87 19.26 15.82 -17.40
CA SER A 87 18.54 16.52 -16.32
C SER A 87 17.21 17.13 -16.77
N VAL A 88 17.12 17.57 -18.02
CA VAL A 88 15.89 18.13 -18.62
C VAL A 88 15.21 17.16 -19.60
N SER A 89 15.76 15.94 -19.74
CA SER A 89 15.22 14.96 -20.68
C SER A 89 13.89 14.39 -20.17
N CYS A 90 12.83 14.51 -20.99
CA CYS A 90 11.50 13.97 -20.67
C CYS A 90 11.38 12.45 -20.92
N VAL A 91 12.43 11.81 -21.43
CA VAL A 91 12.49 10.36 -21.66
C VAL A 91 12.38 9.62 -20.33
N PHE A 92 11.46 8.66 -20.22
CA PHE A 92 11.13 7.98 -18.96
C PHE A 92 12.35 7.46 -18.18
N LYS A 93 13.30 6.79 -18.85
CA LYS A 93 14.51 6.22 -18.22
C LYS A 93 15.46 7.28 -17.66
N ASN A 94 15.38 8.52 -18.17
CA ASN A 94 16.25 9.61 -17.77
C ASN A 94 15.72 10.40 -16.56
N ARG A 95 14.47 10.16 -16.14
CA ARG A 95 13.77 10.95 -15.12
C ARG A 95 14.35 10.88 -13.72
N ARG A 96 15.30 9.98 -13.48
CA ARG A 96 16.05 9.93 -12.23
C ARG A 96 17.33 10.76 -12.23
N HIS A 97 17.79 11.20 -13.40
CA HIS A 97 18.79 12.24 -13.52
C HIS A 97 18.07 13.57 -13.40
N THR A 98 18.00 14.10 -12.19
CA THR A 98 17.33 15.36 -11.85
C THR A 98 18.30 16.22 -11.05
N VAL A 99 18.22 17.53 -11.25
CA VAL A 99 18.95 18.55 -10.45
C VAL A 99 18.21 18.86 -9.15
N GLY A 100 16.98 18.37 -8.99
CA GLY A 100 16.14 18.63 -7.83
C GLY A 100 15.40 19.96 -7.91
N TYR A 101 14.43 20.12 -7.02
CA TYR A 101 13.58 21.29 -6.87
C TYR A 101 13.60 21.74 -5.42
N TRP A 102 14.74 22.29 -4.98
CA TRP A 102 14.97 22.66 -3.58
C TRP A 102 13.99 23.75 -3.12
N ASP A 103 13.59 24.66 -4.00
CA ASP A 103 12.56 25.68 -3.77
C ASP A 103 11.21 25.07 -3.31
N PHE A 104 10.96 23.81 -3.66
CA PHE A 104 9.73 23.09 -3.33
C PHE A 104 9.91 22.10 -2.16
N ALA A 105 11.00 22.18 -1.40
CA ALA A 105 11.26 21.30 -0.26
C ALA A 105 10.16 21.38 0.81
N TYR A 106 9.64 22.59 1.05
CA TYR A 106 8.59 22.88 2.03
C TYR A 106 7.24 23.23 1.40
N GLU A 107 7.11 23.12 0.08
CA GLU A 107 5.82 23.28 -0.61
C GLU A 107 4.90 22.12 -0.18
N TRP A 108 3.79 22.45 0.47
CA TRP A 108 2.90 21.46 1.06
C TRP A 108 2.31 20.50 0.02
N ARG A 109 2.01 20.96 -1.20
CA ARG A 109 1.55 20.06 -2.29
C ARG A 109 2.63 19.11 -2.78
N ASN A 110 3.89 19.41 -2.48
CA ASN A 110 5.02 18.54 -2.78
C ASN A 110 5.22 17.44 -1.74
N LEU A 111 4.51 17.47 -0.61
CA LEU A 111 4.76 16.58 0.52
C LEU A 111 3.58 15.63 0.75
N VAL A 112 3.88 14.34 0.83
CA VAL A 112 2.87 13.29 1.07
C VAL A 112 3.41 12.21 1.99
N VAL A 113 2.53 11.52 2.72
CA VAL A 113 2.93 10.40 3.56
C VAL A 113 2.99 9.11 2.73
N THR A 114 4.11 8.42 2.77
CA THR A 114 4.29 7.16 2.03
C THR A 114 4.90 6.07 2.92
N CYS A 115 4.74 4.81 2.51
CA CYS A 115 5.52 3.75 3.12
C CYS A 115 6.96 3.80 2.60
N LYS A 116 7.91 3.38 3.43
CA LYS A 116 9.35 3.37 3.10
C LYS A 116 9.67 2.72 1.75
N GLN A 117 8.99 1.62 1.42
CA GLN A 117 9.20 0.93 0.15
C GLN A 117 8.84 1.80 -1.05
N CYS A 118 7.69 2.49 -0.99
CA CYS A 118 7.27 3.34 -2.11
C CYS A 118 8.18 4.57 -2.22
N ASN A 119 8.59 5.16 -1.09
CA ASN A 119 9.55 6.26 -1.08
C ASN A 119 10.89 5.83 -1.70
N THR A 120 11.44 4.70 -1.24
CA THR A 120 12.70 4.13 -1.75
C THR A 120 12.61 3.78 -3.23
N ASN A 121 11.53 3.11 -3.66
CA ASN A 121 11.33 2.74 -5.06
C ASN A 121 11.19 3.99 -5.94
N LYS A 122 10.46 5.02 -5.49
CA LYS A 122 10.37 6.30 -6.19
C LYS A 122 11.75 6.96 -6.28
N GLY A 123 12.47 7.11 -5.17
CA GLY A 123 13.76 7.80 -5.10
C GLY A 123 13.72 9.16 -5.80
N SER A 124 14.74 9.45 -6.61
CA SER A 124 14.86 10.71 -7.37
C SER A 124 14.03 10.78 -8.67
N PHE A 125 13.02 9.91 -8.85
CA PHE A 125 12.20 9.97 -10.06
C PHE A 125 11.45 11.30 -10.12
N ASP A 126 11.64 12.03 -11.22
CA ASP A 126 10.96 13.29 -11.54
C ASP A 126 9.65 13.01 -12.30
N PRO A 127 8.49 13.29 -11.69
CA PRO A 127 7.20 12.99 -12.29
C PRO A 127 6.68 14.10 -13.23
N LEU A 128 7.38 15.22 -13.44
CA LEU A 128 6.87 16.29 -14.30
C LEU A 128 6.76 15.88 -15.77
N LEU A 129 5.61 16.06 -16.41
CA LEU A 129 5.42 15.69 -17.81
C LEU A 129 6.47 16.39 -18.70
N ILE A 130 6.63 17.70 -18.52
CA ILE A 130 7.67 18.52 -19.14
C ILE A 130 8.65 18.97 -18.04
N ARG A 131 9.94 18.72 -18.23
CA ARG A 131 10.97 18.98 -17.21
C ARG A 131 11.73 20.28 -17.53
N PRO A 132 11.43 21.40 -16.87
CA PRO A 132 12.14 22.64 -17.10
C PRO A 132 13.54 22.58 -16.47
N PHE A 133 14.44 23.44 -16.96
CA PHE A 133 15.74 23.64 -16.30
C PHE A 133 15.58 24.31 -14.92
N TRP A 134 14.58 25.18 -14.78
CA TRP A 134 14.23 25.87 -13.54
C TRP A 134 12.74 26.25 -13.55
N SER A 135 12.11 26.26 -12.36
CA SER A 135 10.75 26.78 -12.16
C SER A 135 10.67 27.49 -10.81
N SER A 136 10.09 28.69 -10.78
CA SER A 136 9.79 29.42 -9.54
C SER A 136 8.42 29.07 -8.96
N THR A 137 7.58 28.33 -9.70
CA THR A 137 6.20 28.05 -9.30
C THR A 137 5.96 26.55 -9.28
N TYR A 138 5.32 26.07 -8.21
CA TYR A 138 4.93 24.67 -8.13
C TYR A 138 3.83 24.36 -9.17
N PRO A 139 3.92 23.25 -9.91
CA PRO A 139 2.91 22.85 -10.88
C PRO A 139 1.54 22.74 -10.22
N ALA A 140 0.53 23.36 -10.84
CA ALA A 140 -0.81 23.49 -10.24
C ALA A 140 -1.87 22.62 -10.95
N ASN A 141 -1.55 22.07 -12.12
CA ASN A 141 -2.49 21.29 -12.91
C ASN A 141 -2.11 19.82 -12.95
N LYS A 142 -3.14 18.96 -12.97
CA LYS A 142 -2.98 17.50 -13.05
C LYS A 142 -2.19 17.07 -14.30
N ASP A 143 -2.40 17.75 -15.43
CA ASP A 143 -1.81 17.41 -16.73
C ASP A 143 -0.31 17.75 -16.82
N GLU A 144 0.25 18.41 -15.79
CA GLU A 144 1.69 18.66 -15.67
C GLU A 144 2.45 17.46 -15.10
N PHE A 145 1.77 16.39 -14.70
CA PHE A 145 2.38 15.21 -14.10
C PHE A 145 2.22 13.96 -14.98
N LEU A 146 3.32 13.23 -15.15
CA LEU A 146 3.36 11.93 -15.81
C LEU A 146 2.79 10.79 -14.93
N TRP A 147 2.50 11.05 -13.66
CA TRP A 147 2.05 10.05 -12.70
C TRP A 147 0.86 10.54 -11.87
N VAL A 148 0.25 9.62 -11.11
CA VAL A 148 -0.89 9.95 -10.25
C VAL A 148 -0.44 10.83 -9.08
N HIS A 149 -0.62 12.14 -9.24
CA HIS A 149 -0.36 13.12 -8.19
C HIS A 149 -1.44 13.09 -7.09
N PRO A 150 -1.09 12.87 -5.81
CA PRO A 150 -2.09 12.69 -4.73
C PRO A 150 -3.04 13.88 -4.50
N TYR A 151 -2.63 15.10 -4.84
CA TYR A 151 -3.47 16.29 -4.74
C TYR A 151 -4.32 16.60 -5.97
N PHE A 152 -3.89 16.18 -7.17
CA PHE A 152 -4.49 16.64 -8.43
C PHE A 152 -5.26 15.56 -9.17
N HIS A 153 -5.01 14.30 -8.84
CA HIS A 153 -5.64 13.16 -9.48
C HIS A 153 -6.52 12.39 -8.50
N LYS A 154 -7.64 11.86 -9.02
CA LYS A 154 -8.48 10.90 -8.32
C LYS A 154 -7.94 9.48 -8.54
N TYR A 155 -7.39 8.86 -7.50
CA TYR A 155 -6.65 7.60 -7.55
C TYR A 155 -7.37 6.49 -8.32
N SER A 156 -8.67 6.26 -8.03
CA SER A 156 -9.44 5.17 -8.65
C SER A 156 -9.69 5.32 -10.15
N ASP A 157 -9.53 6.54 -10.69
CA ASP A 157 -9.61 6.80 -12.13
C ASP A 157 -8.36 6.32 -12.85
N HIS A 158 -7.23 6.19 -12.14
CA HIS A 158 -5.92 5.83 -12.70
C HIS A 158 -5.45 4.43 -12.30
N VAL A 159 -5.80 3.94 -11.11
CA VAL A 159 -5.35 2.64 -10.59
C VAL A 159 -6.50 1.89 -9.92
N ARG A 160 -6.71 0.63 -10.33
CA ARG A 160 -7.59 -0.31 -9.64
C ARG A 160 -6.77 -1.24 -8.76
N ILE A 161 -7.20 -1.41 -7.51
CA ILE A 161 -6.63 -2.40 -6.59
C ILE A 161 -7.63 -3.55 -6.46
N THR A 162 -7.23 -4.76 -6.86
CA THR A 162 -8.09 -5.95 -6.76
C THR A 162 -8.18 -6.45 -5.31
N ARG A 163 -9.10 -7.39 -5.04
CA ARG A 163 -9.20 -8.03 -3.72
C ARG A 163 -7.90 -8.75 -3.29
N LYS A 164 -7.08 -9.17 -4.26
CA LYS A 164 -5.80 -9.86 -4.01
C LYS A 164 -4.61 -8.88 -3.96
N TRP A 165 -4.86 -7.59 -3.77
CA TRP A 165 -3.82 -6.54 -3.77
C TRP A 165 -2.99 -6.48 -5.06
N LEU A 166 -3.59 -6.81 -6.19
CA LEU A 166 -3.00 -6.57 -7.51
C LEU A 166 -3.36 -5.17 -7.99
N TYR A 167 -2.41 -4.48 -8.61
CA TYR A 167 -2.56 -3.12 -9.10
C TYR A 167 -2.71 -3.16 -10.61
N GLU A 168 -3.83 -2.64 -11.11
CA GLU A 168 -4.14 -2.56 -12.53
C GLU A 168 -4.19 -1.09 -12.94
N ALA A 169 -3.39 -0.70 -13.92
CA ALA A 169 -3.42 0.64 -14.48
C ALA A 169 -4.70 0.85 -15.30
N ARG A 170 -5.38 1.98 -15.09
CA ARG A 170 -6.51 2.47 -15.89
C ARG A 170 -6.14 3.66 -16.78
N SER A 171 -4.95 4.25 -16.56
CA SER A 171 -4.44 5.37 -17.33
C SER A 171 -2.92 5.30 -17.53
N PHE A 172 -2.36 6.24 -18.31
CA PHE A 172 -0.92 6.41 -18.47
C PHE A 172 -0.23 6.77 -17.16
N GLU A 173 -0.82 7.67 -16.38
CA GLU A 173 -0.37 8.11 -15.06
C GLU A 173 -0.35 6.95 -14.06
N GLY A 174 -1.40 6.13 -14.07
CA GLY A 174 -1.49 4.92 -13.24
C GLY A 174 -0.41 3.89 -13.60
N LYS A 175 -0.13 3.70 -14.88
CA LYS A 175 0.95 2.83 -15.36
C LYS A 175 2.32 3.35 -14.93
N ALA A 176 2.54 4.67 -14.98
CA ALA A 176 3.76 5.28 -14.50
C ALA A 176 3.94 5.07 -12.99
N LEU A 177 2.91 5.33 -12.19
CA LEU A 177 2.94 5.13 -10.73
C LEU A 177 3.27 3.66 -10.38
N ILE A 178 2.55 2.69 -10.95
CA ILE A 178 2.76 1.26 -10.71
C ILE A 178 4.20 0.87 -11.03
N LYS A 179 4.71 1.30 -12.19
CA LYS A 179 6.08 1.00 -12.65
C LYS A 179 7.15 1.62 -11.76
N VAL A 180 7.00 2.91 -11.39
CA VAL A 180 8.00 3.64 -10.59
C VAL A 180 8.06 3.09 -9.16
N CYS A 181 6.89 2.88 -8.54
CA CYS A 181 6.80 2.35 -7.19
C CYS A 181 6.90 0.81 -7.13
N LYS A 182 7.06 0.13 -8.27
CA LYS A 182 7.14 -1.33 -8.43
C LYS A 182 5.99 -2.07 -7.76
N LEU A 183 4.77 -1.57 -7.92
CA LEU A 183 3.59 -2.10 -7.23
C LEU A 183 3.16 -3.49 -7.75
N ASP A 184 3.66 -3.87 -8.91
CA ASP A 184 3.50 -5.14 -9.60
C ASP A 184 4.62 -6.16 -9.29
N ASN A 185 5.67 -5.77 -8.56
CA ASN A 185 6.77 -6.67 -8.22
C ASN A 185 6.30 -7.75 -7.21
N SER A 186 6.69 -9.00 -7.46
CA SER A 186 6.37 -10.16 -6.64
C SER A 186 6.71 -9.98 -5.16
N GLU A 187 7.80 -9.28 -4.82
CA GLU A 187 8.19 -9.01 -3.43
C GLU A 187 7.22 -8.05 -2.72
N VAL A 188 6.79 -7.02 -3.44
CA VAL A 188 5.81 -6.03 -3.00
C VAL A 188 4.43 -6.67 -2.87
N LEU A 189 4.09 -7.59 -3.77
CA LEU A 189 2.87 -8.41 -3.71
C LEU A 189 2.95 -9.49 -2.62
N ALA A 190 4.13 -10.09 -2.38
CA ALA A 190 4.35 -11.13 -1.38
C ALA A 190 4.17 -10.59 0.03
N ARG A 191 4.72 -9.41 0.35
CA ARG A 191 4.49 -8.75 1.65
C ARG A 191 3.00 -8.42 1.88
N ARG A 192 2.26 -8.10 0.81
CA ARG A 192 0.83 -7.77 0.85
C ARG A 192 -0.09 -9.00 0.87
N LYS A 193 0.38 -10.13 0.33
CA LYS A 193 -0.23 -11.45 0.43
C LYS A 193 0.21 -12.21 1.68
N LEU A 194 1.23 -11.71 2.41
CA LEU A 194 1.90 -12.41 3.49
C LEU A 194 0.93 -12.81 4.59
N ILE A 195 0.03 -11.90 4.99
CA ILE A 195 -1.00 -12.17 6.00
C ILE A 195 -1.97 -13.26 5.49
N GLY A 196 -2.37 -13.21 4.22
CA GLY A 196 -3.19 -14.25 3.60
C GLY A 196 -2.46 -15.60 3.50
N ALA A 197 -1.20 -15.61 3.08
CA ALA A 197 -0.37 -16.81 3.00
C ALA A 197 -0.09 -17.42 4.39
N TYR A 198 0.13 -16.58 5.40
CA TYR A 198 0.23 -16.99 6.79
C TYR A 198 -1.07 -17.62 7.28
N ALA A 199 -2.21 -17.04 6.93
CA ALA A 199 -3.50 -17.64 7.21
C ALA A 199 -3.71 -18.97 6.45
N GLU A 200 -3.26 -19.11 5.21
CA GLU A 200 -3.33 -20.40 4.50
C GLU A 200 -2.41 -21.48 5.10
N GLN A 201 -1.21 -21.09 5.57
CA GLN A 201 -0.21 -22.01 6.14
C GLN A 201 -0.58 -22.48 7.55
N THR A 202 -1.32 -21.66 8.30
CA THR A 202 -1.65 -21.94 9.70
C THR A 202 -3.01 -22.61 9.81
N LYS A 203 -3.08 -23.76 10.48
CA LYS A 203 -4.35 -24.49 10.64
C LYS A 203 -5.24 -23.91 11.75
N THR A 204 -4.62 -23.37 12.79
CA THR A 204 -5.32 -22.83 13.97
C THR A 204 -5.18 -21.31 14.05
N MET A 205 -6.16 -20.68 14.72
CA MET A 205 -6.12 -19.25 15.00
C MET A 205 -4.90 -18.90 15.84
N LEU A 206 -4.59 -19.70 16.86
CA LEU A 206 -3.39 -19.52 17.70
C LEU A 206 -2.09 -19.55 16.89
N ALA A 207 -1.94 -20.45 15.92
CA ALA A 207 -0.74 -20.52 15.08
C ALA A 207 -0.59 -19.28 14.19
N PHE A 208 -1.70 -18.78 13.65
CA PHE A 208 -1.71 -17.52 12.91
C PHE A 208 -1.28 -16.34 13.79
N LEU A 209 -1.88 -16.24 14.99
CA LEU A 209 -1.64 -15.15 15.94
C LEU A 209 -0.18 -15.09 16.41
N ASN A 210 0.43 -16.23 16.73
CA ASN A 210 1.86 -16.30 17.03
C ASN A 210 2.73 -15.81 15.87
N LEU A 211 2.40 -16.23 14.64
CA LEU A 211 3.18 -15.90 13.45
C LEU A 211 3.13 -14.41 13.09
N VAL A 212 1.97 -13.77 13.28
CA VAL A 212 1.80 -12.32 13.05
C VAL A 212 2.34 -11.49 14.22
N SER A 213 2.25 -11.97 15.46
CA SER A 213 2.82 -11.35 16.66
C SER A 213 4.35 -11.21 16.56
N ALA A 214 5.03 -12.27 16.10
CA ALA A 214 6.47 -12.24 15.84
C ALA A 214 6.89 -11.21 14.78
N ARG A 215 5.94 -10.69 13.99
CA ARG A 215 6.15 -9.70 12.92
C ARG A 215 5.28 -8.46 13.09
N HIS A 216 4.93 -8.13 14.33
CA HIS A 216 4.02 -7.02 14.65
C HIS A 216 4.48 -5.65 14.08
N THR A 217 5.78 -5.45 13.89
CA THR A 217 6.35 -4.23 13.27
C THR A 217 6.19 -4.18 11.75
N GLU A 218 5.99 -5.33 11.09
CA GLU A 218 5.97 -5.44 9.63
C GLU A 218 4.57 -5.51 9.04
N LEU A 219 3.58 -5.88 9.85
CA LEU A 219 2.22 -6.20 9.45
C LEU A 219 1.21 -5.14 9.95
N SER A 220 0.13 -4.94 9.21
CA SER A 220 -0.95 -4.03 9.64
C SER A 220 -1.92 -4.78 10.58
N PRO A 221 -2.20 -4.24 11.79
CA PRO A 221 -3.17 -4.84 12.71
C PRO A 221 -4.54 -5.06 12.06
N GLY A 222 -5.04 -4.05 11.33
CA GLY A 222 -6.34 -4.13 10.65
C GLY A 222 -6.38 -5.18 9.53
N ASP A 223 -5.29 -5.39 8.79
CA ASP A 223 -5.25 -6.47 7.79
C ASP A 223 -5.21 -7.86 8.44
N CYS A 224 -4.51 -8.02 9.57
CA CYS A 224 -4.53 -9.27 10.33
C CYS A 224 -5.92 -9.54 10.91
N ALA A 225 -6.60 -8.53 11.45
CA ALA A 225 -7.95 -8.64 11.99
C ALA A 225 -8.95 -9.03 10.90
N ARG A 226 -8.88 -8.38 9.73
CA ARG A 226 -9.71 -8.74 8.56
C ARG A 226 -9.53 -10.21 8.16
N VAL A 227 -8.31 -10.72 8.18
CA VAL A 227 -8.04 -12.13 7.85
C VAL A 227 -8.60 -13.08 8.91
N LEU A 228 -8.58 -12.71 10.20
CA LEU A 228 -9.27 -13.47 11.24
C LEU A 228 -10.79 -13.47 11.04
N MET A 229 -11.39 -12.33 10.69
CA MET A 229 -12.82 -12.24 10.38
C MET A 229 -13.19 -13.14 9.20
N GLU A 230 -12.44 -13.06 8.10
CA GLU A 230 -12.70 -13.83 6.87
C GLU A 230 -12.53 -15.34 7.08
N LYS A 231 -11.50 -15.77 7.81
CA LYS A 231 -11.15 -17.19 7.96
C LYS A 231 -11.85 -17.87 9.14
N HIS A 232 -12.07 -17.15 10.23
CA HIS A 232 -12.61 -17.70 11.49
C HIS A 232 -14.00 -17.13 11.85
N GLY A 233 -14.59 -16.27 11.00
CA GLY A 233 -15.95 -15.76 11.21
C GLY A 233 -16.10 -14.84 12.42
N LEU A 234 -15.01 -14.21 12.87
CA LEU A 234 -15.03 -13.33 14.03
C LEU A 234 -15.72 -12.00 13.74
N GLN A 235 -16.37 -11.44 14.76
CA GLN A 235 -16.80 -10.05 14.76
C GLN A 235 -15.59 -9.10 14.78
N GLU A 236 -15.76 -7.91 14.19
CA GLU A 236 -14.68 -6.94 13.98
C GLU A 236 -14.04 -6.47 15.29
N ASP A 237 -14.84 -6.23 16.32
CA ASP A 237 -14.40 -5.82 17.65
C ASP A 237 -13.50 -6.88 18.30
N MET A 238 -13.91 -8.15 18.19
CA MET A 238 -13.18 -9.29 18.75
C MET A 238 -11.90 -9.56 17.97
N ALA A 239 -11.94 -9.50 16.63
CA ALA A 239 -10.76 -9.70 15.80
C ALA A 239 -9.69 -8.62 16.04
N THR A 240 -10.11 -7.36 16.17
CA THR A 240 -9.23 -6.22 16.47
C THR A 240 -8.58 -6.39 17.84
N LYS A 241 -9.39 -6.67 18.87
CA LYS A 241 -8.91 -6.87 20.24
C LYS A 241 -7.91 -8.02 20.35
N LEU A 242 -8.15 -9.11 19.62
CA LEU A 242 -7.23 -10.25 19.56
C LEU A 242 -5.86 -9.85 18.98
N ILE A 243 -5.86 -9.15 17.85
CA ILE A 243 -4.63 -8.71 17.20
C ILE A 243 -3.86 -7.72 18.09
N ASP A 244 -4.55 -6.79 18.74
CA ASP A 244 -3.89 -5.80 19.60
C ASP A 244 -3.15 -6.47 20.77
N VAL A 245 -3.79 -7.43 21.44
CA VAL A 245 -3.18 -8.16 22.55
C VAL A 245 -1.99 -9.00 22.08
N TRP A 246 -2.09 -9.64 20.91
CA TRP A 246 -0.98 -10.42 20.34
C TRP A 246 0.16 -9.54 19.81
N PHE A 247 -0.13 -8.35 19.29
CA PHE A 247 0.91 -7.39 18.87
C PHE A 247 1.62 -6.80 20.08
N ALA A 248 0.88 -6.51 21.17
CA ALA A 248 1.47 -6.09 22.44
C ALA A 248 2.40 -7.18 23.00
N HIS A 249 1.98 -8.45 22.96
CA HIS A 249 2.87 -9.56 23.31
C HIS A 249 4.11 -9.62 22.40
N GLY A 250 3.95 -9.41 21.09
CA GLY A 250 5.07 -9.40 20.15
C GLY A 250 6.10 -8.30 20.45
N ALA A 251 5.66 -7.18 21.01
CA ALA A 251 6.53 -6.07 21.42
C ALA A 251 7.22 -6.31 22.77
N GLU A 252 6.53 -6.93 23.73
CA GLU A 252 7.05 -7.15 25.10
C GLU A 252 7.81 -8.48 25.26
N ILE A 253 7.38 -9.53 24.56
CA ILE A 253 7.88 -10.91 24.62
C ILE A 253 8.09 -11.40 26.07
N SER A 254 7.02 -11.33 26.88
CA SER A 254 7.02 -11.77 28.28
C SER A 254 6.06 -12.93 28.53
N SER A 255 6.32 -13.74 29.56
CA SER A 255 5.42 -14.84 29.95
C SER A 255 4.03 -14.33 30.33
N GLU A 256 3.94 -13.16 30.96
CA GLU A 256 2.68 -12.55 31.37
C GLU A 256 1.86 -12.07 30.16
N SER A 257 2.50 -11.36 29.22
CA SER A 257 1.82 -10.91 27.99
C SER A 257 1.36 -12.09 27.13
N PHE A 258 2.14 -13.17 27.07
CA PHE A 258 1.75 -14.40 26.39
C PHE A 258 0.53 -15.05 27.04
N ALA A 259 0.52 -15.17 28.38
CA ALA A 259 -0.59 -15.75 29.12
C ALA A 259 -1.90 -14.96 28.91
N ARG A 260 -1.84 -13.62 28.92
CA ARG A 260 -2.99 -12.76 28.60
C ARG A 260 -3.49 -12.98 27.18
N ALA A 261 -2.60 -13.03 26.20
CA ALA A 261 -2.95 -13.24 24.79
C ALA A 261 -3.56 -14.63 24.54
N LEU A 262 -2.99 -15.66 25.16
CA LEU A 262 -3.47 -17.03 25.05
C LEU A 262 -4.86 -17.20 25.70
N ALA A 263 -5.07 -16.64 26.89
CA ALA A 263 -6.35 -16.70 27.60
C ALA A 263 -7.49 -16.07 26.77
N LEU A 264 -7.24 -14.91 26.15
CA LEU A 264 -8.22 -14.28 25.26
C LEU A 264 -8.51 -15.14 24.03
N THR A 265 -7.47 -15.75 23.44
CA THR A 265 -7.63 -16.64 22.28
C THR A 265 -8.53 -17.83 22.61
N GLN A 266 -8.30 -18.48 23.75
CA GLN A 266 -9.11 -19.60 24.23
C GLN A 266 -10.56 -19.19 24.52
N GLN A 267 -10.77 -18.01 25.11
CA GLN A 267 -12.11 -17.47 25.37
C GLN A 267 -12.89 -17.27 24.05
N VAL A 268 -12.23 -16.77 23.01
CA VAL A 268 -12.85 -16.57 21.70
C VAL A 268 -13.15 -17.90 21.01
N GLU A 269 -12.25 -18.87 21.06
CA GLU A 269 -12.48 -20.22 20.50
C GLU A 269 -13.64 -20.94 21.21
N ALA A 270 -13.74 -20.81 22.54
CA ALA A 270 -14.84 -21.37 23.32
C ALA A 270 -16.19 -20.73 22.96
N SER A 271 -16.21 -19.40 22.77
CA SER A 271 -17.42 -18.66 22.39
C SER A 271 -17.88 -19.01 20.96
N ALA A 272 -16.95 -19.22 20.04
CA ALA A 272 -17.25 -19.67 18.68
C ALA A 272 -17.77 -21.12 18.63
N SER A 273 -17.27 -21.99 19.51
CA SER A 273 -17.69 -23.39 19.60
C SER A 273 -19.06 -23.57 20.29
N GLY A 274 -19.38 -22.70 21.26
CA GLY A 274 -20.67 -22.70 21.97
C GLY A 274 -21.86 -22.22 21.14
N ALA A 275 -21.61 -21.44 20.09
CA ALA A 275 -22.67 -20.96 19.18
C ALA A 275 -23.22 -22.07 18.25
N VAL A 276 -22.51 -23.20 18.08
CA VAL A 276 -22.91 -24.29 17.17
C VAL A 276 -23.90 -25.27 17.82
N VAL A 277 -24.09 -25.24 19.15
CA VAL A 277 -24.90 -26.24 19.86
C VAL A 277 -26.37 -25.85 20.03
N ASN A 278 -26.76 -24.58 19.82
CA ASN A 278 -28.15 -24.12 19.96
C ASN A 278 -28.80 -23.73 18.62
N GLY A 279 -28.85 -24.68 17.69
CA GLY A 279 -29.45 -24.48 16.37
C GLY A 279 -29.92 -25.76 15.68
N THR A 280 -30.63 -26.64 16.38
CA THR A 280 -31.39 -27.72 15.73
C THR A 280 -32.73 -27.19 15.19
N SER A 281 -32.78 -26.86 13.90
CA SER A 281 -33.90 -27.24 13.03
C SER A 281 -33.59 -26.87 11.57
N GLY A 282 -33.67 -27.86 10.67
CA GLY A 282 -33.76 -27.59 9.22
C GLY A 282 -32.82 -28.37 8.31
N LEU A 283 -33.11 -29.66 8.14
CA LEU A 283 -32.89 -30.45 6.92
C LEU A 283 -31.48 -30.51 6.31
N ALA A 284 -30.75 -31.55 6.69
CA ALA A 284 -29.72 -32.13 5.84
C ALA A 284 -30.36 -32.79 4.62
N ARG A 285 -29.86 -32.48 3.41
CA ARG A 285 -30.00 -33.33 2.23
C ARG A 285 -28.59 -33.58 1.67
N PRO A 286 -28.17 -34.85 1.47
CA PRO A 286 -26.87 -35.17 0.90
C PRO A 286 -26.87 -34.93 -0.61
N LEU A 287 -25.82 -34.30 -1.12
CA LEU A 287 -25.59 -34.16 -2.56
C LEU A 287 -24.84 -35.42 -3.04
N ALA A 288 -25.60 -36.40 -3.50
CA ALA A 288 -25.12 -37.49 -4.34
C ALA A 288 -25.94 -37.49 -5.64
N ASP A 289 -25.21 -37.71 -6.73
CA ASP A 289 -25.65 -38.04 -8.09
C ASP A 289 -26.37 -36.94 -8.90
N LEU A 290 -25.76 -36.58 -10.04
CA LEU A 290 -26.37 -36.61 -11.38
C LEU A 290 -25.40 -36.06 -12.46
N VAL A 291 -24.81 -36.98 -13.21
CA VAL A 291 -24.51 -36.90 -14.66
C VAL A 291 -25.09 -38.22 -15.21
N PRO A 292 -25.64 -38.38 -16.46
CA PRO A 292 -25.46 -37.59 -17.70
C PRO A 292 -26.76 -37.27 -18.49
N HIS A 293 -26.71 -36.33 -19.45
CA HIS A 293 -26.71 -36.66 -20.89
C HIS A 293 -26.81 -35.45 -21.84
N SER A 294 -25.96 -35.53 -22.87
CA SER A 294 -26.14 -35.17 -24.29
C SER A 294 -26.33 -33.71 -24.72
N GLY A 295 -25.39 -33.24 -25.55
CA GLY A 295 -25.62 -32.12 -26.47
C GLY A 295 -24.33 -31.45 -26.98
N LEU A 296 -23.51 -32.16 -27.77
CA LEU A 296 -22.48 -31.56 -28.62
C LEU A 296 -23.13 -30.67 -29.71
N PRO A 297 -22.42 -29.65 -30.24
CA PRO A 297 -21.59 -29.92 -31.41
C PRO A 297 -20.15 -29.41 -31.33
N VAL A 298 -19.35 -30.09 -32.13
CA VAL A 298 -17.91 -30.04 -32.34
C VAL A 298 -17.49 -28.77 -33.06
N LEU A 299 -16.43 -28.10 -32.58
CA LEU A 299 -15.51 -27.35 -33.43
C LEU A 299 -14.07 -27.63 -32.98
N SER A 300 -13.37 -28.38 -33.82
CA SER A 300 -11.96 -28.75 -33.74
C SER A 300 -11.09 -27.62 -34.28
N HIS A 301 -10.23 -27.03 -33.44
CA HIS A 301 -8.99 -26.41 -33.91
C HIS A 301 -7.86 -26.66 -32.91
N SER A 302 -6.99 -27.59 -33.30
CA SER A 302 -5.68 -27.82 -32.70
C SER A 302 -4.76 -26.63 -33.00
N VAL A 303 -4.26 -25.96 -31.97
CA VAL A 303 -3.14 -25.03 -32.09
C VAL A 303 -1.96 -25.63 -31.33
N SER A 304 -0.97 -26.10 -32.07
CA SER A 304 0.32 -26.56 -31.55
C SER A 304 1.09 -25.41 -30.90
N PRO A 305 1.91 -25.66 -29.86
CA PRO A 305 2.75 -24.65 -29.27
C PRO A 305 3.89 -24.22 -30.22
N PRO A 306 4.34 -22.95 -30.19
CA PRO A 306 5.42 -22.47 -31.03
C PRO A 306 6.78 -23.05 -30.59
N ALA A 307 7.60 -23.41 -31.58
CA ALA A 307 8.96 -23.89 -31.39
C ALA A 307 9.90 -22.81 -30.84
N LEU A 308 10.80 -23.20 -29.94
CA LEU A 308 11.88 -22.35 -29.41
C LEU A 308 12.93 -22.04 -30.49
N PRO A 309 13.48 -20.81 -30.55
CA PRO A 309 14.54 -20.47 -31.50
C PRO A 309 15.90 -21.08 -31.09
N ALA A 310 16.65 -21.52 -32.10
CA ALA A 310 18.00 -22.08 -31.97
C ALA A 310 19.04 -21.02 -31.55
N PRO A 311 20.12 -21.42 -30.86
CA PRO A 311 21.18 -20.49 -30.43
C PRO A 311 22.01 -19.98 -31.62
N PRO A 312 22.57 -18.75 -31.51
CA PRO A 312 23.37 -18.16 -32.57
C PRO A 312 24.69 -18.91 -32.77
N LYS A 313 25.03 -19.15 -34.04
CA LYS A 313 26.33 -19.67 -34.45
C LYS A 313 27.40 -18.58 -34.27
N SER A 314 28.49 -18.97 -33.62
CA SER A 314 29.71 -18.20 -33.46
C SER A 314 30.36 -17.86 -34.80
N VAL A 315 30.60 -16.57 -35.03
CA VAL A 315 31.66 -16.03 -35.90
C VAL A 315 32.27 -14.83 -35.18
#